data_AF-R4S7E2-F1
#
_entry.id   AF-R4S7E2-F1
#
_cell.length_a   1.000
_cell.length_b   1.000
_cell.length_c   1.000
_cell.angle_alpha   90.00
_cell.angle_beta   90.00
_cell.angle_gamma   90.00
#
_symmetry.space_group_name_H-M   'P 1'
#
loop_
_entity.id
_entity.type
_entity.pdbx_description
1 polymer ?
#
loop_
_entity_poly.entity_id
_entity_poly.type
_entity_poly.pdbx_seq_one_letter_code
_entity_poly.pdbx_strand_id
1 'polypeptide(L)'
;LPYFCLFVLLIRGVTLEGASKGIVYYLKPKWKLLLKADVWVDAAVQVFFSLGPGFGVILAFSSYNKLNNNCFKDALITSSVNCFTSFFAGFAIFSVLGFMSTQQGRSIEEVTPDGPGLIYIAIPEAITQLPGSTWWAVIFFIMIISLGLDSTF
;
A
#
# COMPACT_ATOMS: atom_id res chain seq x y z
N LEU A 1 -8.26 -1.95 -12.35
CA LEU A 1 -7.49 -3.21 -12.19
C LEU A 1 -6.79 -3.31 -10.84
N PRO A 2 -6.03 -2.31 -10.35
CA PRO A 2 -5.33 -2.40 -9.07
C PRO A 2 -6.22 -2.74 -7.87
N TYR A 3 -7.40 -2.11 -7.76
CA TYR A 3 -8.36 -2.40 -6.69
C TYR A 3 -8.85 -3.85 -6.67
N PHE A 4 -9.04 -4.47 -7.84
CA PHE A 4 -9.45 -5.87 -7.92
C PHE A 4 -8.33 -6.79 -7.42
N CYS A 5 -7.11 -6.58 -7.91
CA CYS A 5 -5.93 -7.31 -7.46
C CYS A 5 -5.71 -7.15 -5.95
N LEU A 6 -5.80 -5.92 -5.46
CA LEU A 6 -5.66 -5.59 -4.04
C LEU A 6 -6.68 -6.31 -3.18
N PHE A 7 -7.95 -6.33 -3.60
CA PHE A 7 -9.02 -7.00 -2.88
C PHE A 7 -8.81 -8.52 -2.84
N VAL A 8 -8.42 -9.13 -3.96
CA VAL A 8 -8.12 -10.57 -4.03
C VAL A 8 -6.92 -10.93 -3.14
N LEU A 9 -5.86 -10.12 -3.16
CA LEU A 9 -4.68 -10.30 -2.31
C LEU A 9 -5.01 -10.09 -0.84
N LEU A 10 -5.89 -9.13 -0.50
CA LEU A 10 -6.34 -8.91 0.86
C LEU A 10 -7.10 -10.12 1.40
N ILE A 11 -8.10 -10.62 0.67
CA ILE A 11 -8.85 -11.83 1.06
C ILE A 11 -7.88 -12.99 1.24
N ARG A 12 -6.94 -13.16 0.31
CA ARG A 12 -5.95 -14.22 0.44
C ARG A 12 -5.10 -14.02 1.69
N GLY A 13 -4.56 -12.83 1.90
CA GLY A 13 -3.69 -12.50 3.02
C GLY A 13 -4.34 -12.73 4.38
N VAL A 14 -5.58 -12.26 4.58
CA VAL A 14 -6.29 -12.41 5.87
C VAL A 14 -6.75 -13.84 6.16
N THR A 15 -6.80 -14.72 5.15
CA THR A 15 -7.14 -16.14 5.33
C THR A 15 -5.92 -17.01 5.66
N LEU A 16 -4.71 -16.43 5.67
CA LEU A 16 -3.48 -17.16 6.00
C LEU A 16 -3.28 -17.30 7.50
N GLU A 17 -2.68 -18.41 7.90
CA GLU A 17 -2.24 -18.62 9.27
C GLU A 17 -1.16 -17.58 9.65
N GLY A 18 -1.31 -16.93 10.80
CA GLY A 18 -0.38 -15.88 11.23
C GLY A 18 -0.66 -14.48 10.69
N ALA A 19 -1.65 -14.29 9.81
CA ALA A 19 -2.05 -12.97 9.31
C ALA A 19 -2.35 -11.95 10.41
N SER A 20 -2.93 -12.41 11.52
CA SER A 20 -3.24 -11.58 12.68
C SER A 20 -2.00 -10.94 13.31
N LYS A 21 -0.85 -11.62 13.32
CA LYS A 21 0.42 -11.05 13.84
C LYS A 21 0.83 -9.82 13.05
N GLY A 22 0.72 -9.91 11.72
CA GLY A 22 1.04 -8.80 10.82
C GLY A 22 0.07 -7.64 10.97
N ILE A 23 -1.24 -7.89 11.05
CA ILE A 23 -2.24 -6.83 11.28
C ILE A 23 -2.03 -6.15 12.63
N VAL A 24 -1.74 -6.92 13.68
CA VAL A 24 -1.40 -6.35 14.99
C VAL A 24 -0.16 -5.49 14.88
N TYR A 25 0.90 -5.94 14.21
CA TYR A 25 2.10 -5.14 14.00
C TYR A 25 1.81 -3.83 13.24
N TYR A 26 0.99 -3.89 12.20
CA TYR A 26 0.59 -2.72 11.41
C TYR A 26 -0.14 -1.66 12.23
N LEU A 27 -1.08 -2.07 13.08
CA LEU A 27 -1.98 -1.14 13.78
C LEU A 27 -1.56 -0.82 15.21
N LYS A 28 -0.61 -1.57 15.80
CA LYS A 28 -0.24 -1.39 17.21
C LYS A 28 0.37 0.00 17.44
N PRO A 29 -0.32 0.90 18.16
CA PRO A 29 0.13 2.27 18.28
C PRO A 29 1.35 2.36 19.21
N LYS A 30 2.36 3.11 18.78
CA LYS A 30 3.55 3.43 19.58
C LYS A 30 3.56 4.93 19.91
N TRP A 31 2.72 5.35 20.85
CA TRP A 31 2.47 6.77 21.18
C TRP A 31 3.72 7.61 21.44
N LYS A 32 4.77 7.02 22.02
CA LYS A 32 6.05 7.72 22.26
C LYS A 32 6.72 8.22 20.98
N LEU A 33 6.44 7.62 19.83
CA LEU A 33 6.99 8.03 18.53
C LEU A 33 6.41 9.37 18.05
N LEU A 34 5.19 9.74 18.46
CA LEU A 34 4.58 11.02 18.08
C LEU A 34 5.33 12.24 18.64
N LEU A 35 6.18 12.04 19.65
CA LEU A 35 7.04 13.08 20.22
C LEU A 35 8.28 13.37 19.35
N LYS A 36 8.58 12.52 18.37
CA LYS A 36 9.74 12.68 17.48
C LYS A 36 9.36 13.53 16.27
N ALA A 37 10.12 14.58 15.99
CA ALA A 37 9.91 15.43 14.82
C ALA A 37 10.01 14.65 13.50
N ASP A 38 10.94 13.69 13.41
CA ASP A 38 11.14 12.88 12.21
C ASP A 38 9.86 12.15 11.76
N VAL A 39 9.05 11.66 12.71
CA VAL A 39 7.78 10.97 12.40
C VAL A 39 6.78 11.91 11.71
N TRP A 40 6.79 13.20 12.06
CA TRP A 40 5.93 14.19 11.41
C TRP A 40 6.48 14.63 10.06
N VAL A 41 7.81 14.71 9.93
CA VAL A 41 8.47 14.96 8.64
C VAL A 41 8.15 13.83 7.66
N ASP A 42 8.30 12.58 8.08
CA ASP A 42 7.95 11.40 7.27
C ASP A 42 6.48 11.39 6.88
N ALA A 43 5.58 11.72 7.81
CA ALA A 43 4.14 11.83 7.51
C ALA A 43 3.85 12.94 6.48
N ALA A 44 4.49 14.10 6.61
CA ALA A 44 4.31 15.22 5.67
C ALA A 44 4.84 14.88 4.28
N VAL A 45 6.04 14.28 4.20
CA VAL A 45 6.65 13.79 2.96
C VAL A 45 5.74 12.75 2.32
N GLN A 46 5.26 11.76 3.08
CA GLN A 46 4.37 10.72 2.60
C GLN A 46 3.07 11.31 2.02
N VAL A 47 2.41 12.25 2.72
CA VAL A 47 1.17 12.88 2.23
C VAL A 47 1.43 13.70 0.97
N PHE A 48 2.52 14.48 0.95
CA PHE A 48 2.88 15.32 -0.20
C PHE A 48 3.16 14.47 -1.44
N PHE A 49 4.04 13.47 -1.36
CA PHE A 49 4.37 12.64 -2.51
C PHE A 49 3.25 11.65 -2.88
N SER A 50 2.39 11.26 -1.93
CA SER A 50 1.24 10.40 -2.24
C SER A 50 0.13 11.12 -3.00
N LEU A 51 -0.14 12.39 -2.71
CA LEU A 51 -1.17 13.17 -3.43
C LEU A 51 -0.63 13.88 -4.67
N GLY A 52 0.68 14.17 -4.71
CA GLY A 52 1.34 14.81 -5.84
C GLY A 52 0.93 16.27 -6.15
N PRO A 53 0.60 17.15 -5.18
CA PRO A 53 0.38 18.56 -5.49
C PRO A 53 1.69 19.22 -5.96
N GLY A 54 1.58 20.18 -6.88
CA GLY A 54 2.72 20.99 -7.34
C GLY A 54 3.53 20.40 -8.51
N PHE A 55 3.28 19.15 -8.92
CA PHE A 55 3.94 18.54 -10.09
C PHE A 55 3.32 18.93 -11.45
N GLY A 56 2.30 19.78 -11.47
CA GLY A 56 1.64 20.23 -12.69
C GLY A 56 0.63 19.24 -13.30
N VAL A 57 0.66 17.96 -12.92
CA VAL A 57 -0.27 16.91 -13.42
C VAL A 57 -1.73 17.24 -13.09
N ILE A 58 -2.03 17.51 -11.82
CA ILE A 58 -3.40 17.86 -11.39
C ILE A 58 -3.87 19.15 -12.06
N LEU A 59 -2.98 20.12 -12.29
CA LEU A 59 -3.29 21.35 -13.00
C LEU A 59 -3.66 21.07 -14.47
N ALA A 60 -2.88 20.23 -15.15
CA ALA A 60 -3.15 19.83 -16.53
C ALA A 60 -4.47 19.07 -16.64
N PHE A 61 -4.73 18.05 -15.81
CA PHE A 61 -6.01 17.34 -15.80
C PHE A 61 -7.19 18.27 -15.48
N SER A 62 -7.02 19.17 -14.53
CA SER A 62 -8.07 20.14 -14.18
C SER A 62 -8.37 21.12 -15.31
N SER A 63 -7.42 21.41 -16.20
CA SER A 63 -7.65 22.29 -17.36
C SER A 63 -8.60 21.69 -18.41
N TYR A 64 -8.79 20.36 -18.40
CA TYR A 64 -9.75 19.67 -19.27
C TYR A 64 -11.15 19.51 -18.64
N ASN A 65 -11.34 19.94 -17.39
CA ASN A 65 -12.64 19.89 -16.74
C ASN A 65 -13.63 20.91 -17.34
N LYS A 66 -14.93 20.62 -17.19
CA LYS A 66 -15.98 21.62 -17.46
C LYS A 66 -15.81 22.81 -16.51
N LEU A 67 -16.04 24.03 -17.00
CA LEU A 67 -15.88 25.27 -16.22
C LEU A 67 -16.69 25.28 -14.91
N ASN A 68 -17.91 24.73 -14.92
CA ASN A 68 -18.79 24.67 -13.75
C ASN A 68 -18.69 23.34 -12.99
N ASN A 69 -17.61 22.57 -13.18
CA ASN A 69 -17.38 21.34 -12.44
C ASN A 69 -17.07 21.63 -10.97
N ASN A 70 -17.57 20.80 -10.05
CA ASN A 70 -17.31 20.95 -8.62
C ASN A 70 -15.95 20.33 -8.25
N CYS A 71 -14.87 21.07 -8.53
CA CYS A 71 -13.50 20.63 -8.26
C CYS A 71 -13.21 20.41 -6.77
N PHE A 72 -13.93 21.10 -5.87
CA PHE A 72 -13.80 20.91 -4.43
C PHE A 72 -14.24 19.52 -4.00
N LYS A 73 -15.40 19.05 -4.52
CA LYS A 73 -15.88 17.69 -4.27
C LYS A 73 -14.91 16.65 -4.84
N ASP A 74 -14.41 16.87 -6.05
CA ASP A 74 -13.47 15.95 -6.69
C ASP A 74 -12.18 15.84 -5.87
N ALA A 75 -11.61 16.96 -5.43
CA ALA A 75 -10.42 16.99 -4.60
C ALA A 75 -10.60 16.23 -3.26
N LEU A 76 -11.75 16.39 -2.61
CA LEU A 76 -12.06 15.66 -1.38
C LEU A 76 -12.18 14.15 -1.62
N ILE A 77 -12.87 13.75 -2.69
CA ILE A 77 -13.06 12.34 -3.03
C ILE A 77 -11.73 11.70 -3.41
N THR A 78 -10.95 12.30 -4.31
CA THR A 78 -9.68 11.74 -4.76
C THR A 78 -8.67 11.61 -3.62
N SER A 79 -8.57 12.63 -2.77
CA SER A 79 -7.68 12.60 -1.59
C SER A 79 -8.11 11.51 -0.60
N SER A 80 -9.42 11.38 -0.35
CA SER A 80 -9.96 10.35 0.54
C SER A 80 -9.68 8.95 -0.01
N VAL A 81 -9.98 8.72 -1.29
CA VAL A 81 -9.75 7.44 -1.96
C VAL A 81 -8.27 7.08 -1.92
N ASN A 82 -7.36 8.03 -2.18
CA ASN A 82 -5.92 7.80 -2.05
C ASN A 82 -5.54 7.27 -0.66
N CYS A 83 -5.96 7.98 0.41
CA CYS A 83 -5.67 7.56 1.78
C CYS A 83 -6.28 6.20 2.13
N PHE A 84 -7.53 5.95 1.71
CA PHE A 84 -8.19 4.65 1.94
C PHE A 84 -7.47 3.52 1.22
N THR A 85 -7.00 3.74 0.00
CA THR A 85 -6.22 2.75 -0.77
C THR A 85 -4.92 2.41 -0.06
N SER A 86 -4.17 3.41 0.42
CA SER A 86 -2.95 3.17 1.21
C SER A 86 -3.23 2.38 2.47
N PHE A 87 -4.31 2.70 3.19
CA PHE A 87 -4.71 1.98 4.39
C PHE A 87 -5.08 0.51 4.09
N PHE A 88 -5.90 0.27 3.07
CA PHE A 88 -6.27 -1.08 2.63
C PHE A 88 -5.07 -1.90 2.14
N ALA A 89 -4.15 -1.26 1.41
CA ALA A 89 -2.92 -1.92 0.98
C ALA A 89 -2.04 -2.32 2.15
N GLY A 90 -2.00 -1.52 3.23
CA GLY A 90 -1.37 -1.90 4.48
C GLY A 90 -1.85 -3.26 5.01
N PHE A 91 -3.16 -3.50 5.06
CA PHE A 91 -3.69 -4.81 5.48
C PHE A 91 -3.27 -5.94 4.54
N ALA A 92 -3.33 -5.73 3.21
CA ALA A 92 -2.95 -6.76 2.24
C ALA A 92 -1.47 -7.15 2.40
N ILE A 93 -0.58 -6.17 2.56
CA ILE A 93 0.86 -6.39 2.74
C ILE A 93 1.15 -7.05 4.09
N PHE A 94 0.69 -6.45 5.19
CA PHE A 94 1.04 -6.92 6.52
C PHE A 94 0.40 -8.28 6.85
N SER A 95 -0.78 -8.62 6.32
CA SER A 95 -1.35 -9.96 6.50
C SER A 95 -0.47 -11.05 5.88
N VAL A 96 0.09 -10.82 4.69
CA VAL A 96 1.02 -11.74 4.02
C VAL A 96 2.37 -11.81 4.75
N LEU A 97 2.89 -10.70 5.26
CA LEU A 97 4.11 -10.68 6.07
C LEU A 97 3.94 -11.40 7.42
N GLY A 98 2.77 -11.28 8.04
CA GLY A 98 2.43 -12.03 9.27
C GLY A 98 2.43 -13.54 9.06
N PHE A 99 1.95 -13.98 7.90
CA PHE A 99 2.07 -15.37 7.45
C PHE A 99 3.54 -15.78 7.28
N MET A 100 4.34 -15.00 6.54
CA MET A 100 5.76 -15.29 6.34
C MET A 100 6.54 -15.37 7.66
N SER A 101 6.32 -14.42 8.56
CA SER A 101 6.90 -14.44 9.92
C SER A 101 6.55 -15.73 10.66
N THR A 102 5.30 -16.20 10.55
CA THR A 102 4.86 -17.43 11.22
C THR A 102 5.45 -18.68 10.59
N GLN A 103 5.50 -18.75 9.27
CA GLN A 103 6.06 -19.89 8.54
C GLN A 103 7.58 -20.03 8.73
N GLN A 104 8.30 -18.91 8.79
CA GLN A 104 9.76 -18.91 8.94
C GLN A 104 10.22 -18.91 10.40
N GLY A 105 9.30 -18.77 11.37
CA GLY A 105 9.66 -18.65 12.79
C GLY A 105 10.48 -17.40 13.11
N ARG A 106 10.39 -16.35 12.29
CA ARG A 106 11.11 -15.08 12.43
C ARG A 106 10.19 -13.99 12.95
N SER A 107 10.76 -12.95 13.56
CA SER A 107 10.00 -11.77 13.96
C SER A 107 9.46 -11.02 12.73
N ILE A 108 8.39 -10.26 12.91
CA ILE A 108 7.77 -9.49 11.82
C ILE A 108 8.71 -8.36 11.33
N GLU A 109 9.52 -7.83 12.23
CA GLU A 109 10.54 -6.81 11.96
C GLU A 109 11.63 -7.34 11.02
N GLU A 110 12.06 -8.60 11.18
CA GLU A 110 13.09 -9.22 10.33
C GLU A 110 12.62 -9.46 8.89
N VAL A 111 11.30 -9.63 8.70
CA VAL A 111 10.70 -9.92 7.39
C VAL A 111 10.13 -8.68 6.70
N THR A 112 10.30 -7.49 7.28
CA THR A 112 9.79 -6.22 6.76
C THR A 112 10.95 -5.28 6.43
N PRO A 113 11.63 -5.45 5.28
CA PRO A 113 12.67 -4.52 4.86
C PRO A 113 12.07 -3.17 4.46
N ASP A 114 12.83 -2.10 4.68
CA ASP A 114 12.43 -0.75 4.28
C ASP A 114 12.50 -0.55 2.75
N GLY A 115 11.66 0.35 2.25
CA GLY A 115 11.74 0.84 0.87
C GLY A 115 11.42 -0.22 -0.20
N PRO A 116 12.09 -0.18 -1.37
CA PRO A 116 11.80 -1.09 -2.50
C PRO A 116 11.97 -2.58 -2.17
N GLY A 117 12.79 -2.91 -1.17
CA GLY A 117 13.00 -4.29 -0.72
C GLY A 117 11.71 -4.97 -0.27
N LEU A 118 10.74 -4.21 0.26
CA LEU A 118 9.45 -4.75 0.67
C LEU A 118 8.71 -5.38 -0.52
N ILE A 119 8.61 -4.64 -1.62
CA ILE A 119 7.84 -5.02 -2.82
C ILE A 119 8.60 -6.06 -3.64
N TYR A 120 9.92 -5.96 -3.74
CA TYR A 120 10.70 -6.77 -4.69
C TYR A 120 11.45 -7.96 -4.07
N ILE A 121 11.51 -8.04 -2.74
CA ILE A 121 12.16 -9.16 -2.03
C ILE A 121 11.16 -9.85 -1.11
N ALA A 122 10.67 -9.15 -0.09
CA ALA A 122 9.87 -9.77 0.97
C ALA A 122 8.52 -10.29 0.47
N ILE A 123 7.79 -9.51 -0.35
CA ILE A 123 6.49 -9.95 -0.87
C ILE A 123 6.62 -11.14 -1.85
N PRO A 124 7.55 -11.14 -2.83
CA PRO A 124 7.82 -12.31 -3.64
C PRO A 124 8.20 -13.54 -2.81
N GLU A 125 9.04 -13.38 -1.79
CA GLU A 125 9.41 -14.46 -0.86
C GLU A 125 8.21 -15.00 -0.07
N ALA A 126 7.26 -14.15 0.32
CA ALA A 126 6.04 -14.60 0.96
C ALA A 126 5.09 -15.30 -0.04
N ILE A 127 5.02 -14.82 -1.28
CA ILE A 127 4.19 -15.39 -2.35
C ILE A 127 4.65 -16.80 -2.74
N THR A 128 5.96 -17.07 -2.76
CA THR A 128 6.49 -18.41 -3.10
C THR A 128 6.08 -19.48 -2.09
N GLN A 129 5.73 -19.10 -0.87
CA GLN A 129 5.25 -19.98 0.18
C GLN A 129 3.75 -20.29 0.08
N LEU A 130 3.01 -19.63 -0.84
CA LEU A 130 1.59 -19.88 -1.06
C LEU A 130 1.37 -21.06 -2.02
N PRO A 131 0.34 -21.91 -1.79
CA PRO A 131 -0.09 -22.84 -2.82
C PRO A 131 -0.62 -22.08 -4.04
N GLY A 132 -0.14 -22.47 -5.23
CA GLY A 132 -0.42 -21.75 -6.47
C GLY A 132 0.34 -20.42 -6.61
N SER A 133 1.55 -20.33 -6.04
CA SER A 133 2.41 -19.13 -6.02
C SER A 133 2.48 -18.37 -7.34
N THR A 134 2.55 -19.06 -8.49
CA THR A 134 2.55 -18.45 -9.83
C THR A 134 1.36 -17.52 -10.06
N TRP A 135 0.15 -17.94 -9.66
CA TRP A 135 -1.07 -17.13 -9.83
C TRP A 135 -1.00 -15.83 -9.01
N TRP A 136 -0.57 -15.93 -7.75
CA TRP A 136 -0.44 -14.78 -6.86
C TRP A 136 0.65 -13.81 -7.33
N ALA A 137 1.78 -14.33 -7.83
CA ALA A 137 2.85 -13.53 -8.38
C ALA A 137 2.39 -12.74 -9.61
N VAL A 138 1.67 -13.39 -10.53
CA VAL A 138 1.12 -12.73 -11.73
C VAL A 138 0.16 -11.59 -11.34
N ILE A 139 -0.78 -11.84 -10.42
CA ILE A 139 -1.70 -10.79 -9.93
C ILE A 139 -0.93 -9.62 -9.31
N PHE A 140 0.06 -9.92 -8.46
CA PHE A 140 0.84 -8.91 -7.76
C PHE A 140 1.64 -8.04 -8.73
N PHE A 141 2.37 -8.64 -9.68
CA PHE A 141 3.17 -7.87 -10.62
C PHE A 141 2.30 -7.12 -11.65
N ILE A 142 1.17 -7.68 -12.09
CA ILE A 142 0.19 -6.94 -12.91
C ILE A 142 -0.33 -5.71 -12.16
N MET A 143 -0.61 -5.85 -10.87
CA MET A 143 -1.04 -4.73 -10.03
C MET A 143 0.04 -3.64 -9.96
N ILE A 144 1.31 -4.00 -9.69
CA ILE A 144 2.42 -3.05 -9.63
C ILE A 144 2.63 -2.33 -10.96
N ILE A 145 2.59 -3.06 -12.08
CA ILE A 145 2.71 -2.48 -13.42
C ILE A 145 1.56 -1.49 -13.67
N SER A 146 0.33 -1.87 -13.34
CA SER A 146 -0.84 -1.02 -13.54
C SER A 146 -0.76 0.26 -12.71
N LEU A 147 -0.35 0.15 -11.44
CA LEU A 147 -0.12 1.32 -10.56
C LEU A 147 0.96 2.26 -11.12
N GLY A 148 2.05 1.71 -11.65
CA GLY A 148 3.13 2.50 -12.26
C GLY A 148 2.71 3.18 -13.56
N LEU A 149 1.96 2.48 -14.42
CA LEU A 149 1.46 3.03 -15.67
C LEU A 149 0.51 4.21 -15.43
N ASP A 150 -0.50 4.03 -14.56
CA ASP A 150 -1.48 5.07 -14.24
C ASP A 150 -0.83 6.31 -13.59
N SER A 151 0.34 6.16 -12.96
CA SER A 151 1.10 7.27 -12.37
C SER A 151 2.03 7.98 -13.37
N THR A 152 2.35 7.33 -14.49
CA THR A 152 3.22 7.88 -15.55
C THR A 152 2.43 8.68 -16.58
N PHE A 153 1.16 8.34 -16.79
CA PHE A 153 0.22 9.06 -17.65
C PHE A 153 -0.38 10.29 -16.94
#